data_AF-A0A512HTB0-F1
#
_entry.id   AF-A0A512HTB0-F1
#
_cell.length_a   1.000
_cell.length_b   1.000
_cell.length_c   1.000
_cell.angle_alpha   90.00
_cell.angle_beta   90.00
_cell.angle_gamma   90.00
#
_symmetry.space_group_name_H-M   'P 1'
#
loop_
_entity.id
_entity.type
_entity.pdbx_description
1 polymer ?
#
loop_
_entity_poly.entity_id
_entity_poly.type
_entity_poly.pdbx_seq_one_letter_code
_entity_poly.pdbx_strand_id
1 'polypeptide(L)' 'MSAGEALDRALATAAGLKPGTWEAVESLALLAIEASGRPEASGLLDTARTTAGRLKPGTWEAVRALTWLARAERELG' A
#
# COMPACT_ATOMS: atom_id res chain seq x y z
N MET A 1 -16.34 16.53 -0.84
CA MET A 1 -15.10 15.84 -1.23
C MET A 1 -15.46 14.73 -2.19
N SER A 2 -14.97 14.79 -3.42
CA SER A 2 -15.13 13.74 -4.43
C SER A 2 -14.21 12.55 -4.13
N ALA A 3 -14.43 11.42 -4.80
CA ALA A 3 -13.55 10.25 -4.69
C ALA A 3 -12.11 10.57 -5.14
N GLY A 4 -11.95 11.38 -6.19
CA GLY A 4 -10.64 11.83 -6.66
C GLY A 4 -9.92 12.68 -5.61
N GLU A 5 -10.61 13.66 -5.01
CA GLU A 5 -10.04 14.49 -3.94
C GLU A 5 -9.65 13.68 -2.70
N ALA A 6 -10.43 12.64 -2.37
CA ALA A 6 -10.12 11.74 -1.27
C ALA A 6 -8.86 10.90 -1.56
N LEU A 7 -8.72 10.39 -2.78
CA LEU A 7 -7.53 9.64 -3.21
C LEU A 7 -6.29 10.52 -3.23
N ASP A 8 -6.37 11.74 -3.76
CA ASP A 8 -5.24 12.67 -3.80
C ASP A 8 -4.78 13.03 -2.38
N ARG A 9 -5.72 13.23 -1.45
CA ARG A 9 -5.41 13.45 -0.04
C ARG A 9 -4.77 12.22 0.61
N ALA A 10 -5.23 11.03 0.27
CA ALA A 10 -4.67 9.79 0.80
C ALA A 10 -3.23 9.57 0.29
N LEU A 11 -2.97 9.84 -0.99
CA LEU A 11 -1.62 9.82 -1.58
C LEU A 11 -0.68 10.79 -0.87
N ALA A 12 -1.11 12.03 -0.64
CA ALA A 12 -0.32 13.01 0.10
C ALA A 12 -0.05 12.58 1.56
N THR A 13 -1.02 11.92 2.20
CA THR A 13 -0.88 11.40 3.56
C THR A 13 0.08 10.22 3.63
N ALA A 14 0.10 9.35 2.60
CA ALA A 14 0.93 8.16 2.54
C ALA A 14 2.44 8.47 2.60
N ALA A 15 2.85 9.63 2.09
CA ALA A 15 4.25 10.09 2.16
C ALA A 15 4.77 10.24 3.61
N GLY A 16 3.88 10.40 4.60
CA GLY A 16 4.23 10.52 6.01
C GLY A 16 4.12 9.20 6.80
N LEU A 17 3.76 8.08 6.16
CA LEU A 17 3.58 6.82 6.89
C LEU A 17 4.90 6.31 7.47
N LYS A 18 4.84 5.86 8.72
CA LYS A 18 5.99 5.25 9.38
C LYS A 18 6.37 3.96 8.65
N PRO A 19 7.62 3.80 8.19
CA PRO A 19 8.04 2.58 7.53
C PRO A 19 8.08 1.41 8.52
N GLY A 20 7.85 0.21 7.99
CA GLY A 20 8.04 -1.06 8.70
C GLY A 20 6.88 -1.51 9.59
N THR A 21 5.68 -0.94 9.42
CA THR A 21 4.47 -1.42 10.11
C THR A 21 3.53 -2.14 9.14
N TRP A 22 2.67 -3.01 9.65
CA TRP A 22 1.70 -3.74 8.83
C TRP A 22 0.64 -2.78 8.28
N GLU A 23 0.28 -1.73 9.02
CA GLU A 23 -0.66 -0.68 8.59
C GLU A 23 -0.13 0.02 7.34
N ALA A 24 1.18 0.26 7.29
CA ALA A 24 1.82 0.91 6.15
C ALA A 24 1.76 0.01 4.91
N VAL A 25 2.06 -1.29 5.04
CA VAL A 25 1.98 -2.23 3.91
C VAL A 25 0.56 -2.32 3.37
N GLU A 26 -0.43 -2.52 4.24
CA GLU A 26 -1.84 -2.59 3.87
C GLU A 26 -2.30 -1.31 3.18
N SER A 27 -1.97 -0.14 3.75
CA SER A 27 -2.37 1.16 3.21
C SER A 27 -1.72 1.46 1.86
N LEU A 28 -0.43 1.15 1.70
CA LEU A 28 0.29 1.36 0.45
C LEU A 28 -0.19 0.43 -0.67
N ALA A 29 -0.47 -0.83 -0.35
CA ALA A 29 -0.99 -1.80 -1.31
C ALA A 29 -2.39 -1.40 -1.80
N LEU A 30 -3.28 -0.98 -0.88
CA LEU A 30 -4.59 -0.43 -1.21
C LEU A 30 -4.49 0.81 -2.09
N LEU A 31 -3.62 1.76 -1.73
CA LEU A 31 -3.42 2.98 -2.52
C LEU A 31 -2.87 2.68 -3.90
N ALA A 32 -1.97 1.71 -4.04
CA ALA A 32 -1.45 1.30 -5.34
C ALA A 32 -2.59 0.81 -6.25
N ILE A 33 -3.52 0.00 -5.72
CA ILE A 33 -4.70 -0.49 -6.44
C ILE A 33 -5.60 0.68 -6.86
N GLU A 34 -5.96 1.57 -5.93
CA GLU A 34 -6.84 2.71 -6.22
C GLU A 34 -6.19 3.74 -7.16
N ALA A 35 -4.86 3.84 -7.13
CA ALA A 35 -4.09 4.66 -8.05
C ALA A 35 -3.80 3.95 -9.39
N SER A 36 -4.39 2.78 -9.67
CA SER A 36 -4.17 2.07 -10.93
C SER A 36 -4.44 2.98 -12.15
N GLY A 37 -3.54 2.95 -13.12
CA GLY A 37 -3.55 3.86 -14.27
C GLY A 37 -2.93 5.24 -14.01
N ARG A 38 -2.50 5.54 -12.77
CA ARG A 38 -1.73 6.74 -12.41
C ARG A 38 -0.24 6.39 -12.28
N PRO A 39 0.67 7.36 -12.53
CA PRO A 39 2.11 7.10 -12.49
C PRO A 39 2.64 6.71 -11.10
N GLU A 40 1.94 7.05 -10.02
CA GLU A 40 2.37 6.76 -8.64
C GLU A 40 2.14 5.30 -8.22
N ALA A 41 1.27 4.56 -8.93
CA ALA A 41 0.85 3.22 -8.53
C ALA A 41 2.02 2.23 -8.37
N SER A 42 2.96 2.24 -9.32
CA SER A 42 4.14 1.37 -9.28
C SER A 42 5.06 1.70 -8.11
N GLY A 43 5.29 2.99 -7.85
CA GLY A 43 6.11 3.46 -6.72
C GLY A 43 5.50 3.10 -5.35
N LEU A 44 4.17 3.16 -5.24
CA LEU A 44 3.45 2.72 -4.03
C LEU A 44 3.60 1.21 -3.82
N LEU A 45 3.45 0.42 -4.89
CA LEU A 45 3.63 -1.03 -4.83
C LEU A 45 5.05 -1.42 -4.42
N ASP A 46 6.07 -0.78 -4.99
CA ASP A 46 7.47 -1.05 -4.63
C ASP A 46 7.79 -0.65 -3.19
N THR A 47 7.18 0.43 -2.71
CA THR A 47 7.29 0.84 -1.29
C THR A 47 6.60 -0.18 -0.39
N ALA A 48 5.43 -0.70 -0.79
CA ALA A 48 4.72 -1.75 -0.05
C ALA A 48 5.56 -3.05 0.04
N ARG A 49 6.17 -3.48 -1.07
CA ARG A 49 7.10 -4.64 -1.11
C ARG A 49 8.28 -4.47 -0.17
N THR A 50 8.95 -3.32 -0.25
CA THR A 50 10.11 -3.01 0.60
C THR A 50 9.73 -3.00 2.08
N THR A 51 8.55 -2.48 2.39
CA THR A 51 8.05 -2.42 3.77
C THR A 51 7.64 -3.80 4.29
N ALA A 52 7.03 -4.63 3.45
CA ALA A 52 6.61 -5.98 3.78
C ALA A 52 7.78 -6.88 4.19
N GLY A 53 8.95 -6.70 3.59
CA GLY A 53 10.19 -7.40 3.96
C GLY A 53 10.65 -7.18 5.41
N ARG A 54 10.06 -6.21 6.12
CA ARG A 54 10.38 -5.89 7.53
C ARG A 54 9.30 -6.35 8.51
N LEU A 55 8.21 -6.96 8.04
CA LEU A 55 7.13 -7.39 8.92
C LEU A 55 7.56 -8.58 9.78
N LYS A 56 7.11 -8.56 11.05
CA LYS A 56 7.24 -9.71 11.93
C LYS A 56 6.37 -10.85 11.40
N PRO A 57 6.90 -12.05 11.15
CA PRO A 57 6.10 -13.17 10.69
C PRO A 57 5.19 -13.72 11.80
N GLY A 58 4.14 -14.45 11.39
CA GLY A 58 3.29 -15.22 12.29
C GLY A 58 2.28 -14.42 13.11
N THR A 59 1.94 -13.20 12.69
CA THR A 59 0.86 -12.41 13.31
C THR A 59 -0.32 -12.25 12.36
N TRP A 60 -1.51 -12.05 12.91
CA TRP A 60 -2.73 -11.82 12.12
C TRP A 60 -2.62 -10.60 11.21
N GLU A 61 -1.98 -9.55 11.72
CA GLU A 61 -1.76 -8.30 11.01
C GLU A 61 -0.78 -8.48 9.84
N ALA A 62 0.28 -9.28 10.03
CA ALA A 62 1.20 -9.62 8.96
C ALA A 62 0.49 -10.41 7.84
N VAL A 63 -0.36 -11.37 8.19
CA VAL A 63 -1.16 -12.13 7.21
C VAL A 63 -2.07 -11.20 6.41
N ARG A 64 -2.78 -10.27 7.07
CA ARG A 64 -3.66 -9.32 6.39
C ARG A 64 -2.87 -8.41 5.45
N ALA A 65 -1.81 -7.78 5.95
CA ALA A 65 -0.97 -6.88 5.17
C ALA A 65 -0.37 -7.55 3.93
N LEU A 66 0.16 -8.77 4.09
CA LEU A 66 0.71 -9.54 2.97
C LEU A 66 -0.35 -9.97 1.96
N THR A 67 -1.59 -10.23 2.41
CA THR A 67 -2.71 -10.55 1.51
C THR A 67 -3.08 -9.36 0.62
N TRP A 68 -3.07 -8.14 1.17
CA TRP A 68 -3.27 -6.92 0.40
C TRP A 68 -2.14 -6.66 -0.58
N LEU A 69 -0.89 -6.86 -0.15
CA LEU A 69 0.26 -6.75 -1.05
C LEU A 69 0.13 -7.73 -2.22
N ALA A 70 -0.16 -9.00 -1.94
CA ALA A 70 -0.34 -10.01 -2.99
C ALA A 70 -1.50 -9.66 -3.93
N ARG A 71 -2.55 -8.99 -3.45
CA ARG A 71 -3.63 -8.49 -4.31
C ARG A 71 -3.13 -7.37 -5.22
N ALA A 72 -2.43 -6.38 -4.68
CA ALA A 72 -1.90 -5.26 -5.46
C ALA A 72 -0.93 -5.75 -6.55
N GLU A 73 -0.09 -6.74 -6.24
CA GLU A 73 0.80 -7.36 -7.24
C GLU A 73 0.06 -8.04 -8.40
N ARG A 74 -1.11 -8.64 -8.14
CA ARG A 74 -1.93 -9.26 -9.21
C ARG A 74 -2.68 -8.25 -10.07
N GLU A 75 -3.02 -7.08 -9.51
CA GLU A 75 -3.80 -6.07 -10.22
C GLU A 75 -2.93 -5.08 -11.01
N LEU A 76 -1.65 -4.91 -10.62
CA LEU A 76 -0.73 -3.93 -11.19
C LEU A 76 0.48 -4.54 -11.92
N GLY A 77 0.74 -5.83 -11.72
CA GLY A 77 1.75 -6.61 -12.46
C GLY A 77 1.14 -7.33 -13.65
#